data_AF-A0A0M0FBU2-F1
#
_entry.id   AF-A0A0M0FBU2-F1
#
_cell.length_a   1.000
_cell.length_b   1.000
_cell.length_c   1.000
_cell.angle_alpha   90.00
_cell.angle_beta   90.00
_cell.angle_gamma   90.00
#
_symmetry.space_group_name_H-M   'P 1'
#
loop_
_entity.id
_entity.type
_entity.pdbx_description
1 polymer ?
#
loop_
_entity_poly.entity_id
_entity_poly.type
_entity_poly.pdbx_seq_one_letter_code
_entity_poly.pdbx_strand_id
1 'polypeptide(L)'
;MLCTIADGAAPGTVAAACRGALLALRDRVARLQVDVYSDEPWPPEATHAVHALDELRRARRGRLARRFGWEPSISLALDPRDDRQLDLALAVAPSTICGSGFDEHWTLLWDVNDTGTSVTFLLLPDELDAVRSHVARSGGRPEDVVVLGDRRG
;
A
#
# COMPACT_ATOMS: atom_id res chain seq x y z
N MET A 1 6.68 4.10 -16.04
CA MET A 1 5.35 3.68 -16.53
C MET A 1 4.32 3.95 -15.45
N LEU A 2 3.25 4.65 -15.80
CA LEU A 2 2.06 4.73 -14.96
C LEU A 2 1.24 3.47 -15.20
N CYS A 3 0.96 2.74 -14.12
CA CYS A 3 0.26 1.47 -14.15
C CYS A 3 -0.99 1.52 -13.27
N THR A 4 -1.98 0.70 -13.62
CA THR A 4 -3.16 0.42 -12.79
C THR A 4 -3.53 -1.05 -12.96
N ILE A 5 -4.69 -1.44 -12.43
CA ILE A 5 -5.24 -2.78 -12.56
C ILE A 5 -6.46 -2.75 -13.48
N ALA A 6 -6.59 -3.74 -14.35
CA ALA A 6 -7.71 -3.86 -15.28
C ALA A 6 -9.06 -3.93 -14.55
N ASP A 7 -10.07 -3.30 -15.13
CA ASP A 7 -11.44 -3.37 -14.64
C ASP A 7 -11.91 -4.83 -14.56
N GLY A 8 -12.54 -5.19 -13.45
CA GLY A 8 -13.04 -6.55 -13.22
C GLY A 8 -11.96 -7.58 -12.88
N ALA A 9 -10.71 -7.18 -12.65
CA ALA A 9 -9.69 -8.05 -12.09
C ALA A 9 -10.18 -8.66 -10.77
N ALA A 10 -9.84 -9.93 -10.53
CA ALA A 10 -10.25 -10.62 -9.31
C ALA A 10 -9.65 -9.92 -8.07
N PRO A 11 -10.36 -9.89 -6.92
CA PRO A 11 -9.86 -9.26 -5.70
C PRO A 11 -8.48 -9.77 -5.25
N GLY A 12 -8.20 -11.07 -5.46
CA GLY A 12 -6.88 -11.65 -5.19
C GLY A 12 -5.78 -11.08 -6.09
N THR A 13 -6.07 -10.81 -7.36
CA THR A 13 -5.14 -10.14 -8.29
C THR A 13 -4.87 -8.71 -7.83
N VAL A 14 -5.91 -7.97 -7.43
CA VAL A 14 -5.77 -6.61 -6.89
C VAL A 14 -4.86 -6.61 -5.68
N ALA A 15 -5.15 -7.47 -4.70
CA ALA A 15 -4.36 -7.59 -3.49
C ALA A 15 -2.90 -7.98 -3.76
N ALA A 16 -2.66 -8.89 -4.71
CA ALA A 16 -1.32 -9.28 -5.11
C ALA A 16 -0.57 -8.14 -5.81
N ALA A 17 -1.23 -7.36 -6.66
CA ALA A 17 -0.62 -6.22 -7.33
C ALA A 17 -0.29 -5.08 -6.36
N CYS A 18 -1.19 -4.74 -5.43
CA CYS A 18 -0.93 -3.74 -4.39
C CYS A 18 0.33 -4.08 -3.58
N ARG A 19 0.44 -5.35 -3.14
CA ARG A 19 1.59 -5.87 -2.39
C ARG A 19 2.86 -5.93 -3.24
N GLY A 20 2.73 -6.48 -4.45
CA GLY A 20 3.85 -6.62 -5.39
C GLY A 20 4.46 -5.27 -5.77
N ALA A 21 3.61 -4.25 -6.00
CA ALA A 21 4.05 -2.90 -6.31
C ALA A 21 4.80 -2.26 -5.13
N LEU A 22 4.28 -2.37 -3.91
CA LEU A 22 4.97 -1.82 -2.74
C LEU A 22 6.32 -2.52 -2.49
N LEU A 23 6.40 -3.84 -2.70
CA LEU A 23 7.65 -4.60 -2.61
C LEU A 23 8.66 -4.16 -3.68
N ALA A 24 8.22 -4.00 -4.93
CA ALA A 24 9.08 -3.57 -6.03
C ALA A 24 9.61 -2.14 -5.83
N LEU A 25 8.78 -1.27 -5.25
CA LEU A 25 9.10 0.14 -5.01
C LEU A 25 9.84 0.39 -3.69
N ARG A 26 10.08 -0.64 -2.87
CA ARG A 26 10.64 -0.52 -1.51
C ARG A 26 11.87 0.39 -1.46
N ASP A 27 12.76 0.29 -2.44
CA ASP A 27 13.99 1.05 -2.45
C ASP A 27 13.83 2.53 -2.86
N ARG A 28 12.72 2.87 -3.51
CA ARG A 28 12.44 4.23 -3.99
C ARG A 28 11.41 4.98 -3.13
N VAL A 29 10.61 4.26 -2.35
CA VAL A 29 9.69 4.88 -1.39
C VAL A 29 10.52 5.39 -0.20
N ALA A 30 10.57 6.71 -0.06
CA ALA A 30 11.18 7.39 1.08
C ALA A 30 10.17 7.62 2.21
N ARG A 31 8.87 7.70 1.88
CA ARG A 31 7.78 7.92 2.83
C ARG A 31 6.61 7.01 2.48
N LEU A 32 6.21 6.18 3.42
CA LEU A 32 5.04 5.31 3.30
C LEU A 32 3.99 5.74 4.32
N GLN A 33 2.73 5.76 3.93
CA GLN A 33 1.61 6.00 4.82
C GLN A 33 0.49 5.02 4.47
N VAL A 34 -0.20 4.53 5.49
CA VAL A 34 -1.43 3.74 5.35
C VAL A 34 -2.45 4.21 6.37
N ASP A 35 -3.72 4.17 5.98
CA ASP A 35 -4.83 4.34 6.89
C ASP A 35 -5.13 3.01 7.59
N VAL A 36 -5.23 3.07 8.92
CA VAL A 36 -5.74 1.96 9.73
C VAL A 36 -7.26 2.06 9.77
N TYR A 37 -7.86 2.14 8.57
CA TYR A 37 -9.28 2.24 8.33
C TYR A 37 -9.63 1.60 6.98
N SER A 38 -10.81 0.99 6.89
CA SER A 38 -11.32 0.27 5.73
C SER A 38 -12.83 0.53 5.62
N ASP A 39 -13.37 0.64 4.41
CA ASP A 39 -14.82 0.77 4.19
C ASP A 39 -15.53 -0.59 4.34
N GLU A 40 -14.79 -1.68 4.11
CA GLU A 40 -15.25 -3.06 4.28
C GLU A 40 -14.63 -3.70 5.54
N PRO A 41 -15.20 -4.80 6.07
CA PRO A 41 -14.56 -5.56 7.12
C PRO A 41 -13.14 -5.99 6.72
N TRP A 42 -12.18 -5.82 7.63
CA TRP A 42 -10.83 -6.32 7.40
C TRP A 42 -10.82 -7.83 7.14
N PRO A 43 -10.08 -8.30 6.13
CA PRO A 43 -9.98 -9.72 5.89
C PRO A 43 -9.25 -10.41 7.06
N PRO A 44 -9.57 -11.68 7.40
CA PRO A 44 -9.02 -12.36 8.57
C PRO A 44 -7.50 -12.29 8.67
N GLU A 45 -6.79 -12.43 7.55
CA GLU A 45 -5.33 -12.36 7.45
C GLU A 45 -4.74 -10.98 7.81
N ALA A 46 -5.50 -9.89 7.69
CA ALA A 46 -5.06 -8.54 8.03
C ALA A 46 -5.25 -8.20 9.52
N THR A 47 -6.07 -8.97 10.25
CA THR A 47 -6.46 -8.68 11.65
C THR A 47 -5.27 -8.40 12.57
N HIS A 48 -4.25 -9.26 12.52
CA HIS A 48 -3.04 -9.07 13.33
C HIS A 48 -2.31 -7.76 12.96
N ALA A 49 -2.21 -7.46 11.67
CA ALA A 49 -1.55 -6.26 11.21
C ALA A 49 -2.29 -4.99 11.64
N VAL A 50 -3.62 -4.99 11.54
CA VAL A 50 -4.49 -3.89 12.00
C VAL A 50 -4.26 -3.62 13.49
N HIS A 51 -4.27 -4.67 14.33
CA HIS A 51 -4.00 -4.51 15.77
C HIS A 51 -2.59 -3.94 16.05
N ALA A 52 -1.57 -4.46 15.37
CA ALA A 52 -0.20 -3.98 15.55
C ALA A 52 -0.02 -2.52 15.07
N LEU A 53 -0.67 -2.14 13.98
CA LEU A 53 -0.69 -0.76 13.49
C LEU A 53 -1.43 0.17 14.46
N ASP A 54 -2.53 -0.29 15.04
CA ASP A 54 -3.27 0.46 16.07
C ASP A 54 -2.44 0.70 17.33
N GLU A 55 -1.72 -0.31 17.79
CA GLU A 55 -0.78 -0.17 18.91
C GLU A 55 0.34 0.81 18.58
N LEU A 56 0.95 0.69 17.39
CA LEU A 56 2.02 1.57 16.92
C LEU A 56 1.53 3.02 16.83
N ARG A 57 0.33 3.22 16.29
CA ARG A 57 -0.36 4.50 16.20
C ARG A 57 -0.58 5.12 17.59
N ARG A 58 -1.06 4.33 18.55
CA ARG A 58 -1.25 4.79 19.95
C ARG A 58 0.08 5.11 20.63
N ALA A 59 1.11 4.30 20.41
CA ALA A 59 2.45 4.50 20.98
C ALA A 59 3.11 5.79 20.46
N ARG A 60 2.92 6.12 19.18
CA ARG A 60 3.47 7.33 18.54
C ARG A 60 2.70 8.61 18.88
N ARG A 61 1.61 8.53 19.64
CA ARG A 61 0.90 9.74 20.12
C ARG A 61 1.82 10.58 20.99
N GLY A 62 1.92 11.87 20.66
CA GLY A 62 2.64 12.85 21.48
C GLY A 62 2.00 13.01 22.87
N ARG A 63 2.80 13.42 23.85
CA ARG A 63 2.35 13.61 25.26
C ARG A 63 1.14 14.54 25.37
N LEU A 64 1.10 15.62 24.57
CA LEU A 64 -0.02 16.57 24.54
C LEU A 64 -1.31 15.92 24.03
N ALA A 65 -1.24 15.18 22.91
CA ALA A 65 -2.39 14.46 22.36
C ALA A 65 -2.95 13.44 23.35
N ARG A 66 -2.09 12.78 24.15
CA ARG A 66 -2.53 11.90 25.24
C ARG A 66 -3.21 12.68 26.36
N ARG A 67 -2.63 13.81 26.77
CA ARG A 67 -3.17 14.67 27.85
C ARG A 67 -4.55 15.23 27.52
N PHE A 68 -4.79 15.61 26.28
CA PHE A 68 -6.07 16.17 25.83
C PHE A 68 -7.04 15.12 25.29
N GLY A 69 -6.70 13.83 25.37
CA GLY A 69 -7.59 12.75 24.91
C GLY A 69 -7.86 12.74 23.40
N TRP A 70 -7.02 13.39 22.58
CA TRP A 70 -7.21 13.41 21.12
C TRP A 70 -6.97 12.02 20.52
N GLU A 71 -7.96 11.53 19.78
CA GLU A 71 -7.85 10.29 19.01
C GLU A 71 -6.62 10.36 18.08
N PRO A 72 -5.87 9.27 17.91
CA PRO A 72 -4.80 9.25 16.94
C PRO A 72 -5.36 9.30 15.51
N SER A 73 -4.59 9.93 14.62
CA SER A 73 -4.86 10.00 13.17
C SER A 73 -5.21 8.63 12.58
N ILE A 74 -6.17 8.54 11.67
CA ILE A 74 -6.42 7.27 10.94
C ILE A 74 -5.19 6.85 10.13
N SER A 75 -4.45 7.82 9.59
CA SER A 75 -3.23 7.61 8.82
C SER A 75 -2.01 7.44 9.72
N LEU A 76 -1.19 6.45 9.40
CA LEU A 76 0.06 6.15 10.07
C LEU A 76 1.21 6.14 9.06
N ALA A 77 2.20 7.00 9.27
CA ALA A 77 3.45 6.93 8.52
C ALA A 77 4.24 5.69 8.94
N LEU A 78 4.80 4.96 7.99
CA LEU A 78 5.59 3.75 8.18
C LEU A 78 6.95 3.92 7.53
N ASP A 79 7.95 3.24 8.09
CA ASP A 79 9.27 3.16 7.48
C ASP A 79 9.32 1.96 6.53
N PRO A 80 9.43 2.16 5.19
CA PRO A 80 9.49 1.06 4.22
C PRO A 80 10.82 0.28 4.28
N ARG A 81 11.83 0.79 5.02
CA ARG A 81 13.11 0.10 5.24
C ARG A 81 13.06 -0.86 6.43
N ASP A 82 12.17 -0.62 7.38
CA ASP A 82 11.87 -1.55 8.48
C ASP A 82 10.99 -2.69 7.96
N ASP A 83 11.55 -3.90 7.86
CA ASP A 83 10.85 -5.10 7.38
C ASP A 83 9.51 -5.32 8.11
N ARG A 84 9.47 -5.09 9.42
CA ARG A 84 8.26 -5.30 10.21
C ARG A 84 7.18 -4.29 9.83
N GLN A 85 7.55 -3.01 9.64
CA GLN A 85 6.57 -1.99 9.25
C GLN A 85 6.12 -2.17 7.80
N LEU A 86 7.01 -2.60 6.92
CA LEU A 86 6.66 -2.96 5.55
C LEU A 86 5.68 -4.14 5.51
N ASP A 87 5.93 -5.20 6.28
CA ASP A 87 5.02 -6.35 6.37
C ASP A 87 3.61 -5.96 6.84
N LEU A 88 3.53 -5.04 7.83
CA LEU A 88 2.26 -4.50 8.29
C LEU A 88 1.54 -3.71 7.18
N ALA A 89 2.27 -2.89 6.44
CA ALA A 89 1.71 -2.15 5.30
C ALA A 89 1.19 -3.08 4.21
N LEU A 90 1.96 -4.10 3.84
CA LEU A 90 1.58 -5.10 2.83
C LEU A 90 0.33 -5.89 3.21
N ALA A 91 0.14 -6.16 4.51
CA ALA A 91 -1.03 -6.88 5.00
C ALA A 91 -2.32 -6.07 4.83
N VAL A 92 -2.28 -4.76 5.10
CA VAL A 92 -3.48 -3.89 5.07
C VAL A 92 -3.69 -3.17 3.74
N ALA A 93 -2.65 -3.01 2.93
CA ALA A 93 -2.65 -2.29 1.66
C ALA A 93 -3.84 -2.60 0.72
N PRO A 94 -4.27 -3.87 0.54
CA PRO A 94 -5.39 -4.18 -0.35
C PRO A 94 -6.76 -3.73 0.15
N SER A 95 -6.87 -3.42 1.44
CA SER A 95 -8.16 -3.17 2.10
C SER A 95 -8.20 -1.85 2.85
N THR A 96 -7.11 -1.08 2.87
CA THR A 96 -7.13 0.26 3.44
C THR A 96 -7.93 1.22 2.54
N ILE A 97 -8.61 2.20 3.14
CA ILE A 97 -9.21 3.30 2.38
C ILE A 97 -8.17 4.19 1.69
N CYS A 98 -6.94 4.23 2.23
CA CYS A 98 -5.87 5.06 1.69
C CYS A 98 -4.49 4.52 2.06
N GLY A 99 -3.63 4.38 1.07
CA GLY A 99 -2.24 4.00 1.19
C GLY A 99 -1.42 4.72 0.14
N SER A 100 -0.38 5.45 0.57
CA SER A 100 0.45 6.23 -0.34
C SER A 100 1.94 6.06 -0.03
N GLY A 101 2.73 5.89 -1.09
CA GLY A 101 4.18 5.80 -1.05
C GLY A 101 4.81 6.87 -1.94
N PHE A 102 5.69 7.68 -1.37
CA PHE A 102 6.35 8.80 -2.04
C PHE A 102 7.86 8.64 -2.08
N ASP A 103 8.50 9.14 -3.13
CA ASP A 103 9.96 9.31 -3.16
C ASP A 103 10.44 10.52 -2.33
N GLU A 104 11.74 10.78 -2.36
CA GLU A 104 12.37 11.91 -1.65
C GLU A 104 11.86 13.28 -2.13
N HIS A 105 11.40 13.35 -3.39
CA HIS A 105 10.91 14.55 -4.07
C HIS A 105 9.39 14.70 -3.99
N TRP A 106 8.71 13.89 -3.16
CA TRP A 106 7.24 13.87 -3.03
C TRP A 106 6.50 13.43 -4.29
N THR A 107 7.16 12.72 -5.21
CA THR A 107 6.48 12.03 -6.30
C THR A 107 5.72 10.84 -5.73
N LEU A 108 4.42 10.77 -5.99
CA LEU A 108 3.59 9.61 -5.64
C LEU A 108 3.99 8.42 -6.52
N LEU A 109 4.47 7.34 -5.90
CA LEU A 109 4.93 6.12 -6.57
C LEU A 109 3.95 4.96 -6.42
N TRP A 110 3.30 4.88 -5.26
CA TRP A 110 2.40 3.80 -4.92
C TRP A 110 1.16 4.41 -4.29
N ASP A 111 0.00 4.15 -4.88
CA ASP A 111 -1.27 4.73 -4.46
C ASP A 111 -2.34 3.62 -4.48
N VAL A 112 -2.88 3.30 -3.31
CA VAL A 112 -3.95 2.32 -3.14
C VAL A 112 -5.04 2.92 -2.26
N ASN A 113 -6.17 3.22 -2.87
CA ASN A 113 -7.27 3.92 -2.23
C ASN A 113 -8.57 3.14 -2.42
N ASP A 114 -9.59 3.59 -1.69
CA ASP A 114 -10.97 3.13 -1.82
C ASP A 114 -11.09 1.60 -1.69
N THR A 115 -10.38 1.02 -0.72
CA THR A 115 -10.41 -0.41 -0.41
C THR A 115 -10.05 -1.27 -1.64
N GLY A 116 -9.02 -0.83 -2.38
CA GLY A 116 -8.46 -1.53 -3.54
C GLY A 116 -9.22 -1.31 -4.85
N THR A 117 -10.20 -0.41 -4.88
CA THR A 117 -10.94 -0.08 -6.12
C THR A 117 -10.30 1.05 -6.93
N SER A 118 -9.39 1.81 -6.33
CA SER A 118 -8.64 2.88 -6.98
C SER A 118 -7.14 2.69 -6.72
N VAL A 119 -6.40 2.22 -7.72
CA VAL A 119 -4.98 1.86 -7.55
C VAL A 119 -4.13 2.39 -8.69
N THR A 120 -3.03 3.07 -8.37
CA THR A 120 -2.05 3.50 -9.37
C THR A 120 -0.61 3.32 -8.87
N PHE A 121 0.27 2.96 -9.80
CA PHE A 121 1.69 2.72 -9.51
C PHE A 121 2.56 3.43 -10.55
N LEU A 122 3.64 4.07 -10.12
CA LEU A 122 4.67 4.62 -10.99
C LEU A 122 5.92 3.74 -10.98
N LEU A 123 5.92 2.77 -11.89
CA LEU A 123 6.91 1.68 -11.95
C LEU A 123 7.97 1.92 -13.03
N LEU A 124 9.19 1.47 -12.77
CA LEU A 124 10.22 1.22 -13.78
C LEU A 124 9.94 -0.11 -14.52
N PRO A 125 10.58 -0.36 -15.69
CA PRO A 125 10.39 -1.59 -16.46
C PRO A 125 10.59 -2.89 -15.66
N ASP A 126 11.69 -2.97 -14.93
CA ASP A 126 12.04 -4.09 -14.08
C ASP A 126 11.09 -4.25 -12.88
N GLU A 127 10.64 -3.14 -12.29
CA GLU A 127 9.63 -3.17 -11.23
C GLU A 127 8.29 -3.69 -11.75
N LEU A 128 7.83 -3.27 -12.94
CA LEU A 128 6.61 -3.81 -13.55
C LEU A 128 6.71 -5.32 -13.76
N ASP A 129 7.85 -5.81 -14.26
CA ASP A 129 8.09 -7.24 -14.41
C ASP A 129 8.05 -7.96 -13.06
N ALA A 130 8.59 -7.34 -12.00
CA ALA A 130 8.52 -7.87 -10.64
C ALA A 130 7.08 -7.92 -10.11
N VAL A 131 6.27 -6.87 -10.32
CA VAL A 131 4.85 -6.85 -9.92
C VAL A 131 4.08 -7.95 -10.65
N ARG A 132 4.23 -8.05 -11.97
CA ARG A 132 3.60 -9.09 -12.80
C ARG A 132 3.99 -10.50 -12.36
N SER A 133 5.26 -10.70 -12.05
CA SER A 133 5.76 -11.96 -11.51
C SER A 133 5.19 -12.28 -10.12
N HIS A 134 4.99 -11.26 -9.28
CA HIS A 134 4.34 -11.43 -7.98
C HIS A 134 2.86 -11.81 -8.14
N VAL A 135 2.13 -11.15 -9.04
CA VAL A 135 0.74 -11.49 -9.36
C VAL A 135 0.61 -12.93 -9.86
N ALA A 136 1.47 -13.35 -10.81
CA ALA A 136 1.48 -14.73 -11.32
C ALA A 136 1.66 -15.77 -10.21
N ARG A 137 2.65 -15.56 -9.32
CA ARG A 137 2.95 -16.47 -8.22
C ARG A 137 1.83 -16.56 -7.18
N SER A 138 1.05 -15.49 -7.05
CA SER A 138 -0.13 -15.42 -6.20
C SER A 138 -1.40 -16.00 -6.87
N GLY A 139 -1.28 -16.57 -8.08
CA GLY A 139 -2.37 -17.19 -8.82
C GLY A 139 -3.25 -16.21 -9.60
N GLY A 140 -2.86 -14.93 -9.67
CA GLY A 140 -3.53 -13.92 -10.48
C GLY A 140 -3.02 -13.88 -11.92
N ARG A 141 -3.65 -13.04 -12.75
CA ARG A 141 -3.30 -12.84 -14.16
C ARG A 141 -2.36 -11.63 -14.30
N PRO A 142 -1.10 -11.81 -14.71
CA PRO A 142 -0.15 -10.70 -14.83
C PRO A 142 -0.57 -9.62 -15.82
N GLU A 143 -1.32 -9.99 -16.85
CA GLU A 143 -1.88 -9.08 -17.84
C GLU A 143 -2.92 -8.09 -17.26
N ASP A 144 -3.48 -8.38 -16.08
CA ASP A 144 -4.37 -7.45 -15.38
C ASP A 144 -3.60 -6.25 -14.80
N VAL A 145 -2.26 -6.30 -14.72
CA VAL A 145 -1.42 -5.11 -14.43
C VAL A 145 -1.18 -4.35 -15.73
N VAL A 146 -1.96 -3.30 -15.93
CA VAL A 146 -2.02 -2.55 -17.19
C VAL A 146 -1.17 -1.28 -17.13
N VAL A 147 -0.55 -0.93 -18.26
CA VAL A 147 0.21 0.32 -18.41
C VAL A 147 -0.71 1.36 -19.04
N LEU A 148 -0.94 2.47 -18.33
CA LEU A 148 -1.75 3.60 -18.81
C LEU A 148 -0.93 4.58 -19.65
N GLY A 149 0.38 4.64 -19.44
CA GLY A 149 1.28 5.46 -20.24
C GLY A 149 2.69 5.56 -19.66
N ASP A 150 3.59 6.17 -20.42
CA ASP A 150 4.93 6.51 -19.96
C ASP A 150 4.98 7.95 -19.47
N ARG A 151 5.32 8.17 -18.19
CA ARG A 151 5.82 9.47 -17.73
C ARG A 151 7.26 9.69 -18.20
N ARG A 152 7.47 9.66 -19.52
CA ARG A 152 8.61 10.32 -20.17
C ARG A 152 8.08 11.63 -20.74
N GLY A 153 8.01 12.64 -19.88
CA GLY A 153 7.95 14.05 -20.25
C GLY A 153 9.30 14.66 -19.92
#